data_AF-A0A4P9ZTG9-F1
#
_entry.id   AF-A0A4P9ZTG9-F1
#
_cell.length_a   1.000
_cell.length_b   1.000
_cell.length_c   1.000
_cell.angle_alpha   90.00
_cell.angle_beta   90.00
_cell.angle_gamma   90.00
#
_symmetry.space_group_name_H-M   'P 1'
#
loop_
_entity.id
_entity.type
_entity.pdbx_description
1 polymer ?
#
loop_
_entity_poly.entity_id
_entity_poly.type
_entity_poly.pdbx_seq_one_letter_code
_entity_poly.pdbx_strand_id
1 'polypeptide(L)'
;FVAKSRKVTFKVHIELLELINIPLVSGIFYAKWKLKNGVSASGCTSRAPISEHRVEWDHIISKQMELVVGKDGVLSPCELHLAIKQVMNQEKPRNLGVLVLNLAEYAKEGEVTRRYLLQESKSNSTLKITIRMDQIEGDVPFKTPCLK
;
A
#
# COMPACT_ATOMS: atom_id res chain seq x y z
N PHE A 1 -7.04 -4.19 27.04
CA PHE A 1 -5.57 -4.27 27.12
C PHE A 1 -5.10 -5.49 26.33
N VAL A 2 -4.17 -5.35 25.39
CA VAL A 2 -3.57 -6.48 24.65
C VAL A 2 -2.21 -6.79 25.29
N ALA A 3 -1.97 -8.04 25.66
CA ALA A 3 -0.70 -8.46 26.25
C ALA A 3 0.45 -8.26 25.27
N LYS A 4 1.62 -7.79 25.74
CA LYS A 4 2.83 -7.62 24.93
C LYS A 4 3.26 -8.92 24.24
N SER A 5 3.03 -10.07 24.87
CA SER A 5 3.31 -11.40 24.32
C SER A 5 2.51 -11.75 23.06
N ARG A 6 1.50 -10.94 22.71
CA ARG A 6 0.68 -11.12 21.50
C ARG A 6 1.00 -10.09 20.43
N LYS A 7 2.11 -9.38 20.53
CA LYS A 7 2.46 -8.32 19.59
C LYS A 7 3.76 -8.65 18.87
N VAL A 8 3.80 -8.32 17.58
CA VAL A 8 4.96 -8.48 16.72
C VAL A 8 5.17 -7.16 15.99
N THR A 9 6.39 -6.64 16.01
CA THR A 9 6.75 -5.40 15.34
C THR A 9 7.42 -5.71 14.01
N PHE A 10 6.97 -5.05 12.95
CA PHE A 10 7.50 -5.16 11.61
C PHE A 10 8.05 -3.83 11.13
N LYS A 11 9.18 -3.87 10.42
CA LYS A 11 9.57 -2.81 9.49
C LYS A 11 8.89 -3.08 8.15
N VAL A 12 8.00 -2.18 7.76
CA VAL A 12 7.29 -2.20 6.49
C VAL A 12 8.04 -1.32 5.51
N HIS A 13 8.37 -1.87 4.35
CA HIS A 13 8.93 -1.18 3.20
C HIS A 13 8.02 -1.39 2.00
N ILE A 14 7.55 -0.28 1.41
CA ILE A 14 6.66 -0.29 0.24
C ILE A 14 7.25 0.64 -0.81
N GLU A 15 7.31 0.18 -2.05
CA GLU A 15 7.72 0.98 -3.20
C GLU A 15 6.54 1.12 -4.16
N LEU A 16 6.04 2.34 -4.31
CA LEU A 16 5.03 2.70 -5.30
C LEU A 16 5.75 3.04 -6.61
N LEU A 17 5.85 2.06 -7.51
CA LEU A 17 6.67 2.14 -8.70
C LEU A 17 5.96 2.89 -9.83
N GLU A 18 4.93 2.26 -10.41
CA GLU A 18 4.30 2.74 -11.65
C GLU A 18 2.81 2.47 -11.68
N LEU A 19 2.08 3.34 -12.39
CA LEU A 19 0.72 3.14 -12.84
C LEU A 19 0.71 3.02 -14.36
N ILE A 20 0.12 1.96 -14.90
CA ILE A 20 0.03 1.69 -16.35
C ILE A 20 -1.43 1.55 -16.79
N ASN A 21 -1.66 1.50 -18.11
CA ASN A 21 -2.98 1.37 -18.75
C ASN A 21 -3.92 2.55 -18.42
N ILE A 22 -3.35 3.75 -18.31
CA ILE A 22 -4.11 4.97 -18.02
C ILE A 22 -4.77 5.45 -19.33
N PRO A 23 -6.11 5.61 -19.39
CA PRO A 23 -6.81 5.89 -20.65
C PRO A 23 -6.61 7.33 -21.16
N LEU A 24 -6.42 8.29 -20.25
CA LEU A 24 -6.26 9.70 -20.57
C LEU A 24 -4.78 10.06 -20.59
N VAL A 25 -4.25 10.40 -21.76
CA VAL A 25 -2.83 10.74 -22.01
C VAL A 25 -2.41 12.14 -21.52
N SER A 26 -3.15 12.73 -20.57
CA SER A 26 -2.87 14.08 -20.09
C SER A 26 -3.11 14.23 -18.58
N GLY A 27 -2.28 15.04 -17.93
CA GLY A 27 -2.43 15.44 -16.54
C GLY A 27 -1.26 15.01 -15.67
N ILE A 28 -1.31 15.46 -14.42
CA ILE A 28 -0.34 15.18 -13.37
C ILE A 28 -0.98 14.24 -12.36
N PHE A 29 -0.27 13.17 -12.01
CA PHE A 29 -0.76 12.12 -11.14
C PHE A 29 0.06 11.98 -9.87
N TYR A 30 -0.60 11.60 -8.78
CA TYR A 30 0.04 11.26 -7.53
C TYR A 30 -0.81 10.26 -6.74
N ALA A 31 -0.19 9.42 -5.93
CA ALA A 31 -0.88 8.52 -5.02
C ALA A 31 -0.95 9.14 -3.62
N LYS A 32 -2.14 9.21 -3.04
CA LYS A 32 -2.32 9.41 -1.59
C LYS A 32 -2.30 8.04 -0.93
N TRP A 33 -1.56 7.91 0.16
CA TRP A 33 -1.47 6.66 0.91
C TRP A 33 -1.83 6.87 2.38
N LYS A 34 -2.43 5.85 2.99
CA LYS A 34 -2.72 5.78 4.43
C LYS A 34 -2.53 4.36 4.94
N LEU A 35 -1.75 4.21 6.00
CA LEU A 35 -1.55 2.98 6.75
C LEU A 35 -2.45 2.99 7.99
N LYS A 36 -3.16 1.90 8.24
CA LYS A 36 -4.05 1.73 9.39
C LYS A 36 -3.71 0.46 10.18
N ASN A 37 -3.25 0.64 11.41
CA ASN A 37 -3.08 -0.43 12.41
C ASN A 37 -3.14 0.11 13.87
N GLY A 38 -4.15 0.91 14.18
CA GLY A 38 -4.27 1.59 15.48
C GLY A 38 -3.56 2.94 15.55
N VAL A 39 -2.38 3.09 14.91
CA VAL A 39 -1.77 4.39 14.61
C VAL A 39 -1.90 4.67 13.11
N SER A 40 -2.48 5.82 12.75
CA SER A 40 -2.61 6.20 11.34
C SER A 40 -1.36 6.95 10.87
N ALA A 41 -0.67 6.42 9.86
CA ALA A 41 0.32 7.17 9.08
C ALA A 41 -0.25 7.45 7.69
N SER A 42 0.07 8.61 7.11
CA SER A 42 -0.40 8.96 5.76
C SER A 42 0.59 9.88 5.06
N GLY A 43 0.50 9.94 3.73
CA GLY A 43 1.30 10.84 2.91
C GLY A 43 0.87 10.82 1.46
N CYS A 44 1.74 11.36 0.60
CA CYS A 44 1.56 11.29 -0.85
C CYS A 44 2.91 11.10 -1.55
N THR A 45 2.86 10.50 -2.74
CA THR A 45 3.98 10.51 -3.68
C THR A 45 4.25 11.94 -4.17
N SER A 46 5.36 12.12 -4.86
CA SER A 46 5.54 13.26 -5.76
C SER A 46 4.45 13.29 -6.82
N ARG A 47 4.26 14.47 -7.40
CA ARG A 47 3.42 14.66 -8.58
C ARG A 47 4.25 14.34 -9.82
N ALA A 48 3.74 13.50 -10.69
CA ALA A 48 4.43 13.07 -11.91
C ALA A 48 3.51 13.22 -13.14
N PRO A 49 4.02 13.72 -14.27
CA PRO A 49 3.27 13.74 -15.51
C PRO A 49 3.10 12.33 -16.06
N ILE A 50 2.05 12.14 -16.86
CA ILE A 50 1.87 10.92 -17.65
C ILE A 50 2.73 10.96 -18.91
N SER A 51 3.29 9.81 -19.28
CA SER A 51 3.97 9.57 -20.56
C SER A 51 3.69 8.14 -20.99
N GLU A 52 3.40 7.90 -22.28
CA GLU A 52 3.15 6.54 -22.81
C GLU A 52 2.12 5.72 -22.00
N HIS A 53 0.99 6.34 -21.64
CA HIS A 53 -0.07 5.73 -20.81
C HIS A 53 0.40 5.24 -19.42
N ARG A 54 1.52 5.78 -18.93
CA ARG A 54 2.23 5.36 -17.72
C ARG A 54 2.62 6.57 -16.86
N VAL A 55 2.67 6.36 -15.55
CA VAL A 55 3.24 7.30 -14.59
C VAL A 55 4.17 6.54 -13.66
N GLU A 56 5.35 7.09 -13.40
CA GLU A 56 6.35 6.54 -12.49
C GLU A 56 6.56 7.50 -11.31
N TRP A 57 6.66 6.95 -10.11
CA TRP A 57 6.91 7.74 -8.89
C TRP A 57 8.16 7.30 -8.13
N ASP A 58 8.49 6.01 -8.19
CA ASP A 58 9.56 5.37 -7.41
C ASP A 58 9.55 5.80 -5.94
N HIS A 59 8.35 5.89 -5.36
CA HIS A 59 8.16 6.46 -4.03
C HIS A 59 8.22 5.38 -2.95
N ILE A 60 9.07 5.61 -1.95
CA ILE A 60 9.29 4.67 -0.86
C ILE A 60 8.52 5.10 0.39
N ILE A 61 7.80 4.16 1.00
CA ILE A 61 7.17 4.27 2.31
C ILE A 61 7.89 3.29 3.24
N SER A 62 8.55 3.82 4.28
CA SER A 62 9.22 3.01 5.30
C SER A 62 8.67 3.37 6.69
N LYS A 63 8.05 2.41 7.37
CA LYS A 63 7.40 2.59 8.68
C LYS A 63 7.53 1.35 9.55
N GLN A 64 7.60 1.56 10.87
CA GLN A 64 7.45 0.48 11.84
C GLN A 64 5.97 0.32 12.22
N MET A 65 5.50 -0.92 12.26
CA MET A 65 4.10 -1.28 12.50
C MET A 65 4.05 -2.41 13.53
N GLU A 66 3.35 -2.18 14.64
CA GLU A 66 3.06 -3.22 15.63
C GLU A 66 1.75 -3.91 15.27
N LEU A 67 1.77 -5.23 15.07
CA LEU A 67 0.60 -6.04 14.74
C LEU A 67 0.30 -6.99 15.90
N VAL A 68 -0.98 -7.32 16.09
CA VAL A 68 -1.45 -8.19 17.16
C VAL A 68 -1.74 -9.58 16.62
N VAL A 69 -1.20 -10.61 17.25
CA VAL A 69 -1.57 -12.01 16.99
C VAL A 69 -2.93 -12.30 17.63
N GLY A 70 -3.91 -12.62 16.79
CA GLY A 70 -5.26 -13.03 17.16
C GLY A 70 -5.30 -14.27 18.02
N LYS A 71 -6.46 -14.58 18.61
CA LYS A 71 -6.62 -15.80 19.44
C LYS A 71 -6.50 -17.09 18.61
N ASP A 72 -6.80 -16.99 17.32
CA ASP A 72 -6.62 -17.99 16.27
C ASP A 72 -5.16 -18.13 15.79
N GLY A 73 -4.26 -17.30 16.31
CA GLY A 73 -2.86 -17.24 15.91
C GLY A 73 -2.63 -16.43 14.63
N VAL A 74 -3.64 -15.77 14.06
CA VAL A 74 -3.51 -15.00 12.81
C VAL A 74 -3.14 -13.55 13.12
N LEU A 75 -2.22 -12.95 12.35
CA LEU A 75 -1.90 -11.53 12.48
C LEU A 75 -3.13 -10.66 12.19
N SER A 76 -3.33 -9.65 13.03
CA SER A 76 -4.32 -8.61 12.83
C SER A 76 -4.08 -7.88 11.50
N PRO A 77 -5.12 -7.51 10.74
CA PRO A 77 -4.97 -6.77 9.50
C PRO A 77 -4.21 -5.45 9.69
N CYS A 78 -3.39 -5.09 8.70
CA CYS A 78 -2.71 -3.81 8.59
C CYS A 78 -3.00 -3.24 7.20
N GLU A 79 -3.95 -2.32 7.10
CA GLU A 79 -4.45 -1.89 5.79
C GLU A 79 -3.65 -0.72 5.23
N LEU A 80 -3.11 -0.90 4.03
CA LEU A 80 -2.60 0.15 3.15
C LEU A 80 -3.73 0.59 2.21
N HIS A 81 -4.18 1.83 2.37
CA HIS A 81 -5.15 2.48 1.50
C HIS A 81 -4.41 3.41 0.54
N LEU A 82 -4.57 3.19 -0.76
CA LEU A 82 -4.01 3.99 -1.83
C LEU A 82 -5.14 4.61 -2.65
N ALA A 83 -5.05 5.90 -2.91
CA ALA A 83 -5.98 6.61 -3.79
C ALA A 83 -5.18 7.37 -4.85
N ILE A 84 -5.36 6.98 -6.11
CA ILE A 84 -4.71 7.63 -7.24
C ILE A 84 -5.48 8.89 -7.60
N LYS A 85 -4.77 10.01 -7.64
CA LYS A 85 -5.32 11.33 -7.97
C LYS A 85 -4.74 11.82 -9.29
N GLN A 86 -5.62 12.42 -10.09
CA GLN A 86 -5.26 13.12 -11.32
C GLN A 86 -5.57 14.61 -11.15
N VAL A 87 -4.67 15.46 -11.61
CA VAL A 87 -4.83 16.90 -11.70
C VAL A 87 -4.67 17.30 -13.15
N MET A 88 -5.67 17.98 -13.70
CA MET A 88 -5.61 18.59 -15.02
C MET A 88 -5.61 20.11 -14.82
N ASN A 89 -4.62 20.81 -15.37
CA ASN A 89 -4.46 22.26 -15.22
C ASN A 89 -4.50 22.70 -13.73
N GLN A 90 -5.30 23.71 -13.38
CA GLN A 90 -5.53 24.18 -12.02
C GLN A 90 -6.82 23.63 -11.40
N GLU A 91 -7.36 22.54 -11.96
CA GLU A 91 -8.59 21.95 -11.46
C GLU A 91 -8.39 21.19 -10.15
N LYS A 92 -9.50 20.97 -9.45
CA LYS A 92 -9.52 20.16 -8.24
C LYS A 92 -9.08 18.72 -8.57
N PRO A 93 -8.24 18.08 -7.72
CA PRO A 93 -7.81 16.71 -7.96
C PRO A 93 -8.99 15.73 -8.04
N ARG A 94 -9.05 14.95 -9.12
CA ARG A 94 -10.04 13.88 -9.34
C ARG A 94 -9.51 12.54 -8.83
N ASN A 95 -10.40 11.68 -8.34
CA ASN A 95 -10.08 10.29 -8.04
C ASN A 95 -10.07 9.44 -9.31
N LEU A 96 -8.96 8.75 -9.59
CA LEU A 96 -8.86 7.81 -10.70
C LEU A 96 -9.26 6.40 -10.29
N GLY A 97 -8.94 6.03 -9.05
CA GLY A 97 -9.23 4.72 -8.48
C GLY A 97 -8.54 4.54 -7.14
N VAL A 98 -8.85 3.45 -6.47
CA VAL A 98 -8.33 3.11 -5.14
C VAL A 98 -7.77 1.69 -5.14
N LEU A 99 -6.84 1.44 -4.22
CA LEU A 99 -6.34 0.11 -3.91
C LEU A 99 -6.23 -0.02 -2.40
N VAL A 100 -6.78 -1.11 -1.85
CA VAL A 100 -6.66 -1.43 -0.43
C VAL A 100 -5.99 -2.79 -0.32
N LEU A 101 -4.86 -2.84 0.39
CA LEU A 101 -4.09 -4.05 0.63
C LEU A 101 -3.97 -4.30 2.12
N ASN A 102 -4.09 -5.56 2.54
CA ASN A 102 -3.75 -5.97 3.88
C ASN A 102 -2.28 -6.41 3.92
N LEU A 103 -1.43 -5.58 4.50
CA LEU A 103 0.01 -5.84 4.60
C LEU A 103 0.33 -7.09 5.40
N ALA A 104 -0.52 -7.48 6.37
CA ALA A 104 -0.29 -8.69 7.17
C ALA A 104 -0.21 -9.98 6.32
N GLU A 105 -0.77 -9.97 5.10
CA GLU A 105 -0.66 -11.08 4.13
C GLU A 105 0.78 -11.28 3.64
N TYR A 106 1.63 -10.25 3.68
CA TYR A 106 3.01 -10.26 3.16
C TYR A 106 4.06 -10.54 4.22
N ALA A 107 3.68 -10.70 5.49
CA ALA A 107 4.62 -10.79 6.62
C ALA A 107 5.59 -12.00 6.57
N LYS A 108 5.35 -12.97 5.68
CA LYS A 108 6.24 -14.14 5.47
C LYS A 108 6.66 -14.36 4.01
N GLU A 109 6.29 -13.46 3.12
CA GLU A 109 6.51 -13.63 1.67
C GLU A 109 7.89 -13.13 1.22
N GLY A 110 8.63 -12.45 2.10
CA GLY A 110 9.85 -11.74 1.74
C GLY A 110 9.55 -10.45 0.97
N GLU A 111 10.39 -10.13 -0.01
CA GLU A 111 10.17 -9.00 -0.91
C GLU A 111 9.40 -9.47 -2.15
N VAL A 112 8.25 -8.85 -2.39
CA VAL A 112 7.37 -9.23 -3.50
C VAL A 112 6.95 -8.00 -4.29
N THR A 113 7.14 -8.06 -5.61
CA THR A 113 6.60 -7.08 -6.55
C THR A 113 5.35 -7.62 -7.22
N ARG A 114 4.24 -6.89 -7.10
CA ARG A 114 2.93 -7.27 -7.66
C ARG A 114 2.27 -6.13 -8.40
N ARG A 115 1.31 -6.49 -9.25
CA ARG A 115 0.47 -5.56 -10.03
C ARG A 115 -0.98 -5.72 -9.60
N TYR A 116 -1.62 -4.60 -9.28
CA TYR A 116 -2.99 -4.57 -8.80
C TYR A 116 -3.86 -3.71 -9.69
N LEU A 117 -5.02 -4.22 -10.05
CA LEU A 117 -6.05 -3.46 -10.73
C LEU A 117 -6.64 -2.43 -9.75
N LEU A 118 -6.71 -1.17 -10.16
CA LEU A 118 -7.41 -0.15 -9.37
C LEU A 118 -8.90 -0.49 -9.28
N GLN A 119 -9.42 -0.44 -8.06
CA GLN A 119 -10.84 -0.52 -7.76
C GLN A 119 -11.48 0.87 -7.85
N GLU A 120 -12.80 0.94 -7.92
CA GLU A 120 -13.56 2.19 -8.07
C GLU A 120 -13.03 3.08 -9.21
N SER A 121 -12.51 2.44 -10.27
CA SER A 121 -11.93 3.10 -11.44
C SER A 121 -12.84 2.95 -12.65
N LYS A 122 -12.84 3.98 -13.52
CA LYS A 122 -13.47 3.90 -14.85
C LYS A 122 -12.56 3.25 -15.90
N SER A 123 -11.42 2.70 -15.48
CA SER A 123 -10.36 2.20 -16.34
C SER A 123 -9.70 0.97 -15.73
N ASN A 124 -9.05 0.16 -16.56
CA ASN A 124 -8.26 -0.99 -16.10
C ASN A 124 -6.82 -0.59 -15.73
N SER A 125 -6.66 0.61 -15.14
CA SER A 125 -5.36 1.09 -14.72
C SER A 125 -4.78 0.16 -13.66
N THR A 126 -3.50 -0.20 -13.81
CA THR A 126 -2.84 -1.19 -12.96
C THR A 126 -1.66 -0.56 -12.24
N LEU A 127 -1.62 -0.70 -10.93
CA LEU A 127 -0.57 -0.15 -10.06
C LEU A 127 0.44 -1.25 -9.71
N LYS A 128 1.72 -1.03 -10.00
CA LYS A 128 2.82 -1.92 -9.61
C LYS A 128 3.42 -1.45 -8.29
N ILE A 129 3.55 -2.37 -7.34
CA ILE A 129 4.03 -2.09 -6.00
C ILE A 129 4.99 -3.21 -5.58
N THR A 130 6.10 -2.84 -4.95
CA THR A 130 6.94 -3.77 -4.18
C THR A 130 6.60 -3.65 -2.69
N ILE A 131 6.43 -4.77 -2.01
CA ILE A 131 6.13 -4.83 -0.57
C ILE A 131 7.12 -5.78 0.08
N ARG A 132 7.65 -5.35 1.22
CA ARG A 132 8.47 -6.17 2.10
C ARG A 132 8.12 -5.88 3.56
N MET A 133 8.01 -6.94 4.34
CA MET A 133 7.78 -6.88 5.78
C MET A 133 8.86 -7.67 6.51
N ASP A 134 9.74 -6.97 7.23
CA ASP A 134 10.77 -7.60 8.06
C ASP A 134 10.32 -7.54 9.52
N GLN A 135 10.23 -8.70 10.17
CA GLN A 135 10.00 -8.76 11.62
C GLN A 135 11.23 -8.22 12.35
N ILE A 136 11.02 -7.26 13.26
CA ILE A 136 12.08 -6.63 14.05
C ILE A 136 11.96 -6.90 15.55
N GLU A 137 10.76 -7.25 16.05
CA GLU A 137 10.54 -7.57 17.46
C GLU A 137 9.35 -8.54 17.64
N GLY A 138 9.40 -9.36 18.70
CA GLY A 138 8.33 -10.23 19.17
C GLY A 138 8.45 -11.66 18.66
N ASP A 139 8.67 -12.64 19.55
CA ASP A 139 8.94 -14.05 19.20
C ASP A 139 7.70 -14.95 19.18
N VAL A 140 6.50 -14.37 19.22
CA VAL A 140 5.26 -15.15 19.24
C VAL A 140 5.01 -15.80 17.87
N PRO A 141 4.74 -17.12 17.80
CA PRO A 141 4.36 -17.76 16.54
C PRO A 141 3.07 -17.14 15.98
N PHE A 142 3.07 -16.83 14.69
CA PHE A 142 1.90 -16.28 14.01
C PHE A 142 1.67 -16.92 12.65
N LYS A 143 0.42 -16.85 12.20
CA LYS A 143 -0.04 -17.15 10.84
C LYS A 143 -0.35 -15.84 10.12
N THR A 144 -0.16 -15.82 8.81
CA THR A 144 -0.57 -14.71 7.96
C THR A 144 -1.98 -14.96 7.42
N PRO A 145 -2.79 -13.92 7.19
CA PRO A 145 -4.01 -14.07 6.40
C PRO A 145 -3.68 -14.54 4.97
N CYS A 146 -4.62 -15.18 4.30
CA CYS A 146 -4.42 -15.63 2.93
C CYS A 146 -4.21 -14.44 1.98
N LEU A 147 -3.12 -14.49 1.22
CA LEU A 147 -2.76 -13.50 0.22
C LEU A 147 -3.75 -13.57 -0.95
N LYS A 148 -4.42 -12.45 -1.23
CA LYS A 148 -5.39 -12.33 -2.33
C LYS A 148 -4.76 -11.89 -3.66
#